data_AF-A0A9K3IUP1-F1
#
_entry.id   AF-A0A9K3IUP1-F1
#
_cell.length_a   1.000
_cell.length_b   1.000
_cell.length_c   1.000
_cell.angle_alpha   90.00
_cell.angle_beta   90.00
_cell.angle_gamma   90.00
#
_symmetry.space_group_name_H-M   'P 1'
#
loop_
_entity.id
_entity.type
_entity.pdbx_description
1 polymer ?
#
loop_
_entity_poly.entity_id
_entity_poly.type
_entity_poly.pdbx_seq_one_letter_code
_entity_poly.pdbx_strand_id
1 'polypeptide(L)'
;MTEFTLQQILGASMSQVMTRSNEMGIQIVNNIAQDTLFEKLYGDSVRLQQVLAEFLSLSVSCTPPSGMVIIAASMTKNHLERLVPLVNLELRITHTGDGVPEDLVRQMFGSSVDATEEGISLLISRNLLKLMSGDVHYLREAAKSTFIISVELASVGSKKT
;
A
#
# COMPACT_ATOMS: atom_id res chain seq x y z
N MET A 1 17.76 1.67 6.70
CA MET A 1 16.54 1.47 7.50
C MET A 1 16.43 2.64 8.48
N THR A 2 15.22 3.11 8.75
CA THR A 2 14.93 4.29 9.58
C THR A 2 13.65 4.07 10.37
N GLU A 3 13.49 4.80 11.48
CA GLU A 3 12.21 4.88 12.20
C GLU A 3 11.22 5.73 11.38
N PHE A 4 9.95 5.32 11.34
CA PHE A 4 8.87 6.06 10.68
C PHE A 4 7.50 5.70 11.30
N THR A 5 6.47 6.47 10.95
CA THR A 5 5.07 6.14 11.22
C THR A 5 4.29 5.95 9.92
N LEU A 6 3.21 5.17 9.95
CA LEU A 6 2.32 5.03 8.80
C LEU A 6 1.76 6.37 8.33
N GLN A 7 1.46 7.28 9.27
CA GLN A 7 0.99 8.63 8.98
C GLN A 7 1.95 9.38 8.04
N GLN A 8 3.27 9.31 8.28
CA GLN A 8 4.27 10.00 7.44
C GLN A 8 4.30 9.44 6.02
N ILE A 9 4.33 8.11 5.91
CA ILE A 9 4.44 7.42 4.61
C ILE A 9 3.17 7.62 3.79
N LEU A 10 2.01 7.37 4.38
CA LEU A 10 0.72 7.56 3.72
C LEU A 10 0.48 9.01 3.36
N GLY A 11 0.83 9.96 4.24
CA GLY A 11 0.71 11.39 3.94
C GLY A 11 1.52 11.79 2.71
N ALA A 12 2.76 11.30 2.58
CA ALA A 12 3.59 11.54 1.42
C ALA A 12 3.03 10.87 0.15
N SER A 13 2.61 9.61 0.21
CA SER A 13 2.04 8.89 -0.94
C SER A 13 0.70 9.48 -1.40
N MET A 14 -0.18 9.87 -0.47
CA MET A 14 -1.45 10.54 -0.79
C MET A 14 -1.22 11.90 -1.45
N SER A 15 -0.26 12.70 -0.94
CA SER A 15 0.05 14.02 -1.51
C SER A 15 0.42 13.96 -3.00
N GLN A 16 1.04 12.86 -3.45
CA GLN A 16 1.43 12.67 -4.85
C GLN A 16 0.24 12.48 -5.79
N VAL A 17 -0.91 12.02 -5.29
CA VAL A 17 -2.11 11.77 -6.11
C VAL A 17 -3.20 12.84 -5.93
N MET A 18 -3.02 13.80 -5.01
CA MET A 18 -4.01 14.81 -4.65
C MET A 18 -4.48 15.66 -5.84
N THR A 19 -3.57 16.09 -6.71
CA THR A 19 -3.93 16.94 -7.86
C THR A 19 -4.91 16.21 -8.77
N ARG A 20 -4.57 14.98 -9.18
CA ARG A 20 -5.41 14.16 -10.05
C ARG A 20 -6.72 13.76 -9.38
N SER A 21 -6.70 13.41 -8.09
CA SER A 21 -7.93 13.07 -7.38
C SER A 21 -8.87 14.27 -7.30
N ASN A 22 -8.36 15.48 -7.06
CA ASN A 22 -9.15 16.69 -7.03
C ASN A 22 -9.76 17.04 -8.39
N GLU A 23 -8.97 16.94 -9.47
CA GLU A 23 -9.44 17.17 -10.85
C GLU A 23 -10.58 16.23 -11.24
N MET A 24 -10.52 14.97 -10.80
CA MET A 24 -11.53 13.96 -11.07
C MET A 24 -12.67 13.93 -10.02
N GLY A 25 -12.57 14.73 -8.96
CA GLY A 25 -13.50 14.69 -7.83
C GLY A 25 -13.49 13.36 -7.05
N ILE A 26 -12.40 12.59 -7.13
CA ILE A 26 -12.24 11.32 -6.39
C ILE A 26 -11.98 11.62 -4.92
N GLN A 27 -12.76 10.98 -4.04
CA GLN A 27 -12.55 11.07 -2.60
C GLN A 27 -11.52 10.04 -2.13
N ILE A 28 -10.48 10.49 -1.43
CA ILE A 28 -9.52 9.60 -0.76
C ILE A 28 -9.83 9.58 0.74
N VAL A 29 -10.23 8.42 1.26
CA VAL A 29 -10.64 8.22 2.65
C VAL A 29 -9.59 7.41 3.39
N ASN A 30 -8.97 8.00 4.40
CA ASN A 30 -8.10 7.30 5.34
C ASN A 30 -8.94 6.69 6.48
N ASN A 31 -9.16 5.38 6.43
CA ASN A 31 -9.91 4.60 7.41
C ASN A 31 -8.98 3.74 8.27
N ILE A 32 -7.93 4.34 8.81
CA ILE A 32 -6.97 3.69 9.69
C ILE A 32 -7.12 4.24 11.10
N ALA A 33 -7.09 3.36 12.11
CA ALA A 33 -7.14 3.76 13.51
C ALA A 33 -5.91 4.60 13.90
N GLN A 34 -6.11 5.56 14.80
CA GLN A 34 -5.07 6.54 15.18
C GLN A 34 -3.84 5.85 15.79
N ASP A 35 -4.04 4.86 16.66
CA ASP A 35 -2.98 4.04 17.24
C ASP A 35 -2.11 3.38 16.16
N THR A 36 -2.75 2.82 15.12
CA THR A 36 -2.08 2.17 13.99
C THR A 36 -1.32 3.20 13.13
N LEU A 37 -1.86 4.39 12.93
CA LEU A 37 -1.20 5.46 12.16
C LEU A 37 0.08 5.97 12.82
N PHE A 38 0.10 6.02 14.15
CA PHE A 38 1.20 6.59 14.94
C PHE A 38 2.12 5.55 15.59
N GLU A 39 1.88 4.25 15.40
CA GLU A 39 2.81 3.19 15.82
C GLU A 39 4.18 3.45 15.16
N LYS A 40 5.24 3.38 15.98
CA LYS A 40 6.62 3.54 15.52
C LYS A 40 7.13 2.24 14.91
N LEU A 41 7.43 2.30 13.62
CA LEU A 41 7.93 1.19 12.82
C LEU A 41 9.37 1.46 12.40
N TYR A 42 10.10 0.39 12.14
CA TYR A 42 11.46 0.46 11.63
C TYR A 42 11.61 -0.44 10.40
N GLY A 43 12.15 0.14 9.33
CA GLY A 43 12.20 -0.51 8.03
C GLY A 43 12.82 0.38 6.95
N ASP A 44 12.60 0.01 5.69
CA ASP A 44 12.95 0.85 4.55
C ASP A 44 11.75 1.73 4.18
N SER A 45 11.63 2.88 4.85
CA SER A 45 10.50 3.78 4.69
C SER A 45 10.38 4.34 3.26
N VAL A 46 11.50 4.60 2.60
CA VAL A 46 11.54 5.15 1.24
C VAL A 46 10.98 4.14 0.25
N ARG A 47 11.42 2.88 0.33
CA ARG A 47 10.88 1.81 -0.53
C ARG A 47 9.40 1.54 -0.26
N LEU A 48 8.97 1.55 1.01
CA LEU A 48 7.55 1.40 1.34
C LEU A 48 6.73 2.56 0.75
N GLN A 49 7.22 3.80 0.87
CA GLN A 49 6.53 4.96 0.29
C GLN A 49 6.38 4.85 -1.23
N GLN A 50 7.44 4.40 -1.93
CA GLN A 50 7.42 4.17 -3.39
C GLN A 50 6.33 3.17 -3.78
N VAL A 51 6.28 2.04 -3.07
CA VAL A 51 5.25 1.02 -3.26
C VAL A 51 3.85 1.59 -3.05
N LEU A 52 3.61 2.27 -1.93
CA LEU A 52 2.28 2.80 -1.62
C LEU A 52 1.85 3.92 -2.58
N ALA A 53 2.80 4.74 -3.04
CA ALA A 53 2.55 5.77 -4.03
C ALA A 53 2.10 5.15 -5.37
N GLU A 54 2.78 4.11 -5.84
CA GLU A 54 2.44 3.42 -7.08
C GLU A 54 1.02 2.85 -7.03
N PHE A 55 0.69 2.09 -5.98
CA PHE A 55 -0.63 1.48 -5.85
C PHE A 55 -1.75 2.51 -5.65
N LEU A 56 -1.49 3.63 -4.96
CA LEU A 56 -2.44 4.73 -4.87
C LEU A 56 -2.64 5.43 -6.21
N SER A 57 -1.57 5.68 -6.96
CA SER A 57 -1.61 6.30 -8.28
C SER A 57 -2.43 5.47 -9.27
N LEU A 58 -2.17 4.16 -9.31
CA LEU A 58 -2.96 3.24 -10.13
C LEU A 58 -4.43 3.20 -9.68
N SER A 59 -4.68 3.12 -8.36
CA SER A 59 -6.05 3.11 -7.83
C SER A 59 -6.83 4.35 -8.25
N VAL A 60 -6.24 5.54 -8.12
CA VAL A 60 -6.84 6.80 -8.59
C VAL A 60 -7.05 6.79 -10.11
N SER A 61 -6.09 6.25 -10.87
CA SER A 61 -6.19 6.16 -12.34
C SER A 61 -7.35 5.27 -12.81
N CYS A 62 -7.63 4.20 -12.08
CA CYS A 62 -8.71 3.24 -12.37
C CYS A 62 -10.05 3.61 -11.71
N THR A 63 -10.11 4.69 -10.95
CA THR A 63 -11.34 5.15 -10.30
C THR A 63 -12.10 6.08 -11.24
N PRO A 64 -13.43 5.90 -11.44
CA PRO A 64 -14.21 6.82 -12.25
C PRO A 64 -14.32 8.21 -11.57
N PRO A 65 -14.62 9.28 -12.33
CA PRO A 65 -14.89 10.59 -11.75
C PRO A 65 -15.95 10.54 -10.65
N SER A 66 -15.75 11.32 -9.58
CA SER A 66 -16.59 11.30 -8.38
C SER A 66 -16.61 9.96 -7.61
N GLY A 67 -15.70 9.04 -7.92
CA GLY A 67 -15.53 7.78 -7.19
C GLY A 67 -14.79 7.93 -5.87
N MET A 68 -14.42 6.79 -5.28
CA MET A 68 -13.80 6.75 -3.96
C MET A 68 -12.63 5.76 -3.91
N VAL A 69 -11.58 6.15 -3.19
CA VAL A 69 -10.45 5.32 -2.77
C VAL A 69 -10.40 5.30 -1.24
N ILE A 70 -10.49 4.12 -0.64
CA ILE A 70 -10.45 3.89 0.81
C ILE A 70 -9.15 3.18 1.18
N ILE A 71 -8.42 3.73 2.13
CA ILE A 71 -7.19 3.15 2.68
C ILE A 71 -7.50 2.63 4.08
N ALA A 72 -7.25 1.35 4.32
CA ALA A 72 -7.37 0.73 5.63
C ALA A 72 -6.07 0.00 5.98
N ALA A 73 -5.80 -0.18 7.27
CA ALA A 73 -4.60 -0.88 7.74
C ALA A 73 -4.89 -1.65 9.02
N SER A 74 -4.19 -2.75 9.18
CA SER A 74 -4.15 -3.52 10.43
C SER A 74 -2.73 -3.99 10.71
N MET A 75 -2.42 -4.16 12.00
CA MET A 75 -1.13 -4.63 12.47
C MET A 75 -1.31 -5.83 13.37
N THR A 76 -0.66 -6.93 13.02
CA THR A 76 -0.63 -8.13 13.86
C THR A 76 0.76 -8.31 14.43
N LYS A 77 0.88 -8.28 15.76
CA LYS A 77 2.15 -8.48 16.47
C LYS A 77 2.51 -9.96 16.48
N ASN A 78 3.67 -10.31 15.91
CA ASN A 78 4.20 -11.66 16.00
C ASN A 78 4.94 -11.80 17.32
N HIS A 79 4.31 -12.47 18.30
CA HIS A 79 4.86 -12.68 19.65
C HIS A 79 5.90 -13.80 19.74
N LEU A 80 6.56 -14.15 18.62
CA LEU A 80 7.71 -15.05 18.68
C LEU A 80 8.79 -14.39 19.57
N GLU A 81 9.47 -15.19 20.39
CA GLU A 81 10.58 -14.75 21.26
C GLU A 81 11.79 -14.29 20.42
N ARG A 82 11.64 -13.15 19.74
CA ARG A 82 12.69 -12.50 18.96
C ARG A 82 13.23 -11.32 19.76
N LEU A 83 14.53 -11.05 19.59
CA LEU A 83 15.18 -9.88 20.19
C LEU A 83 14.52 -8.55 19.76
N VAL A 84 13.93 -8.52 18.56
CA VAL A 84 13.21 -7.38 17.99
C VAL A 84 11.77 -7.79 17.70
N PRO A 85 10.76 -7.12 18.28
CA PRO A 85 9.36 -7.37 17.98
C PRO A 85 9.06 -7.09 16.51
N LEU A 86 8.40 -8.04 15.85
CA LEU A 86 7.97 -7.89 14.47
C LEU A 86 6.47 -7.74 14.39
N VAL A 87 6.04 -6.94 13.41
CA VAL A 87 4.65 -6.65 13.11
C VAL A 87 4.40 -6.95 11.65
N ASN A 88 3.37 -7.73 11.40
CA ASN A 88 2.80 -7.88 10.07
C ASN A 88 1.82 -6.73 9.86
N LEU A 89 2.20 -5.80 8.99
CA LEU A 89 1.35 -4.72 8.52
C LEU A 89 0.58 -5.20 7.29
N GLU A 90 -0.75 -5.16 7.34
CA GLU A 90 -1.61 -5.33 6.17
C GLU A 90 -2.27 -3.98 5.84
N LEU A 91 -2.03 -3.47 4.63
CA LEU A 91 -2.64 -2.28 4.06
C LEU A 91 -3.61 -2.69 2.95
N ARG A 92 -4.79 -2.10 2.94
CA ARG A 92 -5.82 -2.29 1.93
C ARG A 92 -6.10 -0.97 1.24
N ILE A 93 -5.90 -0.92 -0.06
CA ILE A 93 -6.28 0.22 -0.92
C ILE A 93 -7.45 -0.27 -1.76
N THR A 94 -8.66 0.18 -1.44
CA THR A 94 -9.89 -0.20 -2.13
C THR A 94 -10.39 0.96 -2.97
N HIS A 95 -10.66 0.74 -4.25
CA HIS A 95 -11.18 1.78 -5.13
C HIS A 95 -12.46 1.33 -5.83
N THR A 96 -13.37 2.27 -6.08
CA THR A 96 -14.59 2.03 -6.86
C THR A 96 -14.28 1.94 -8.36
N GLY A 97 -15.17 1.31 -9.13
CA GLY A 97 -15.11 1.26 -10.59
C GLY A 97 -14.84 -0.13 -11.13
N ASP A 98 -14.45 -0.20 -12.40
CA ASP A 98 -14.30 -1.45 -13.14
C ASP A 98 -13.05 -2.24 -12.74
N GLY A 99 -12.17 -1.67 -11.93
CA GLY A 99 -10.93 -2.30 -11.51
C GLY A 99 -9.77 -2.02 -12.45
N VAL A 100 -8.70 -2.79 -12.28
CA VAL A 100 -7.45 -2.67 -13.02
C VAL A 100 -7.55 -3.57 -14.27
N PRO A 101 -7.10 -3.09 -15.45
CA PRO A 101 -7.00 -3.92 -16.65
C PRO A 101 -6.29 -5.25 -16.37
N GLU A 102 -6.84 -6.35 -16.88
CA GLU A 102 -6.34 -7.70 -16.57
C GLU A 102 -4.88 -7.88 -16.97
N ASP A 103 -4.45 -7.27 -18.09
CA ASP A 103 -3.06 -7.33 -18.55
C ASP A 103 -2.09 -6.67 -17.57
N LEU A 104 -2.46 -5.56 -16.93
CA LEU A 104 -1.63 -4.92 -15.90
C LEU A 104 -1.52 -5.79 -14.65
N VAL A 105 -2.62 -6.44 -14.25
CA VAL A 105 -2.61 -7.40 -13.13
C VAL A 105 -1.70 -8.58 -13.46
N ARG A 106 -1.78 -9.12 -14.69
CA ARG A 106 -0.90 -10.20 -15.16
C ARG A 106 0.57 -9.77 -15.17
N GLN A 107 0.88 -8.56 -15.67
CA GLN A 107 2.23 -8.03 -15.71
C GLN A 107 2.82 -7.81 -14.31
N MET A 108 2.02 -7.36 -13.34
CA MET A 108 2.44 -7.21 -11.94
C MET A 108 2.93 -8.53 -11.30
N PHE A 109 2.36 -9.67 -11.71
CA PHE A 109 2.73 -11.00 -11.22
C PHE A 109 3.68 -11.77 -12.15
N GLY A 110 3.92 -11.26 -13.36
CA GLY A 110 4.67 -11.92 -14.42
C GLY A 110 6.13 -11.45 -14.54
N SER A 111 6.68 -11.61 -15.76
CA SER A 111 8.02 -11.12 -16.13
C SER A 111 7.94 -9.79 -16.88
N SER A 112 9.04 -9.03 -16.89
CA SER A 112 9.13 -7.74 -17.60
C SER A 112 9.19 -7.86 -19.13
N VAL A 113 9.29 -9.07 -19.68
CA VAL A 113 9.30 -9.30 -21.13
C VAL A 113 7.93 -8.90 -21.66
N ASP A 114 7.89 -7.83 -22.48
CA ASP A 114 6.70 -7.25 -23.10
C ASP A 114 5.73 -6.49 -22.15
N ALA A 115 6.16 -6.14 -20.94
CA ALA A 115 5.34 -5.32 -20.03
C ALA A 115 5.31 -3.84 -20.46
N THR A 116 4.18 -3.15 -20.23
CA THR A 116 4.10 -1.70 -20.43
C THR A 116 4.89 -0.98 -19.34
N GLU A 117 5.11 0.33 -19.49
CA GLU A 117 5.79 1.11 -18.45
C GLU A 117 5.07 1.00 -17.09
N GLU A 118 3.73 1.03 -17.09
CA GLU A 118 2.90 0.82 -15.89
C GLU A 118 2.98 -0.63 -15.38
N GLY A 119 3.04 -1.62 -16.27
CA GLY A 119 3.24 -3.00 -15.86
C GLY A 119 4.59 -3.20 -15.15
N ILE A 120 5.64 -2.55 -15.67
CA ILE A 120 6.99 -2.59 -15.11
C ILE A 120 7.01 -1.91 -13.74
N SER A 121 6.36 -0.75 -13.57
CA SER A 121 6.32 -0.05 -12.27
C SER A 121 5.61 -0.89 -11.19
N LEU A 122 4.52 -1.57 -11.53
CA LEU A 122 3.82 -2.49 -10.62
C LEU A 122 4.67 -3.71 -10.27
N LEU A 123 5.35 -4.31 -11.26
CA LEU A 123 6.26 -5.43 -11.04
C LEU A 123 7.42 -5.02 -10.12
N ILE A 124 8.02 -3.85 -10.33
CA ILE A 124 9.07 -3.31 -9.47
C ILE A 124 8.53 -3.11 -8.04
N SER A 125 7.35 -2.51 -7.88
CA SER A 125 6.74 -2.29 -6.57
C SER A 125 6.49 -3.60 -5.82
N ARG A 126 6.00 -4.63 -6.52
CA ARG A 126 5.87 -5.96 -5.94
C ARG A 126 7.22 -6.58 -5.57
N ASN A 127 8.24 -6.44 -6.41
CA ASN A 127 9.59 -6.93 -6.10
C ASN A 127 10.21 -6.22 -4.89
N LEU A 128 9.98 -4.90 -4.73
CA LEU A 128 10.37 -4.16 -3.53
C LEU A 128 9.67 -4.72 -2.29
N LEU A 129 8.36 -5.00 -2.36
CA LEU A 129 7.65 -5.66 -1.27
C LEU A 129 8.27 -7.03 -0.92
N LYS A 130 8.60 -7.84 -1.93
CA LYS A 130 9.25 -9.14 -1.72
C LYS A 130 10.60 -9.02 -1.00
N LEU A 131 11.40 -8.02 -1.34
CA LEU A 131 12.66 -7.72 -0.64
C LEU A 131 12.44 -7.26 0.81
N MET A 132 11.25 -6.75 1.13
CA MET A 132 10.82 -6.33 2.46
C MET A 132 10.02 -7.40 3.21
N SER A 133 10.17 -8.68 2.82
CA SER A 133 9.40 -9.80 3.41
C SER A 133 7.88 -9.61 3.31
N GLY A 134 7.43 -8.98 2.23
CA GLY A 134 6.04 -8.68 1.94
C GLY A 134 5.56 -9.23 0.60
N ASP A 135 4.31 -8.95 0.29
CA ASP A 135 3.69 -9.22 -1.02
C ASP A 135 2.45 -8.33 -1.21
N VAL A 136 1.89 -8.37 -2.41
CA VAL A 136 0.61 -7.75 -2.76
C VAL A 136 -0.32 -8.78 -3.39
N HIS A 137 -1.59 -8.71 -3.03
CA HIS A 137 -2.67 -9.43 -3.69
C HIS A 137 -3.65 -8.41 -4.31
N TYR A 138 -4.32 -8.82 -5.36
CA TYR A 138 -5.37 -8.02 -6.00
C TYR A 138 -6.68 -8.79 -5.98
N LEU A 139 -7.72 -8.15 -5.45
CA LEU A 139 -9.08 -8.68 -5.39
C LEU A 139 -10.00 -7.76 -6.18
N ARG A 140 -10.73 -8.33 -7.14
CA ARG A 140 -11.77 -7.62 -7.89
C ARG A 140 -13.14 -8.13 -7.48
N GLU A 141 -14.02 -7.20 -7.13
CA GLU A 141 -15.44 -7.41 -6.86
C GLU A 141 -16.28 -6.62 -7.88
N ALA A 142 -17.60 -6.78 -7.86
CA ALA A 142 -18.48 -6.25 -8.90
C ALA A 142 -18.40 -4.72 -9.11
N ALA A 143 -18.17 -3.94 -8.05
CA ALA A 143 -18.15 -2.47 -8.11
C ALA A 143 -16.92 -1.83 -7.45
N LYS A 144 -15.99 -2.66 -6.97
CA LYS A 144 -14.80 -2.22 -6.26
C LYS A 144 -13.66 -3.21 -6.45
N SER A 145 -12.44 -2.72 -6.31
CA SER A 145 -11.24 -3.52 -6.37
C SER A 145 -10.30 -3.14 -5.25
N THR A 146 -9.55 -4.10 -4.73
CA THR A 146 -8.69 -3.91 -3.56
C THR A 146 -7.30 -4.47 -3.81
N PHE A 147 -6.29 -3.64 -3.62
CA PHE A 147 -4.93 -4.09 -3.38
C PHE A 147 -4.75 -4.40 -1.89
N ILE A 148 -4.28 -5.60 -1.58
CA ILE A 148 -3.97 -6.06 -0.22
C ILE A 148 -2.45 -6.22 -0.14
N ILE A 149 -1.80 -5.25 0.48
CA ILE A 149 -0.34 -5.18 0.63
C ILE A 149 0.02 -5.65 2.03
N SER A 150 0.86 -6.67 2.13
CA SER A 150 1.39 -7.16 3.40
C SER A 150 2.89 -6.95 3.48
N VAL A 151 3.42 -6.52 4.63
CA VAL A 151 4.85 -6.35 4.86
C VAL A 151 5.20 -6.61 6.32
N GLU A 152 6.29 -7.33 6.57
CA GLU A 152 6.83 -7.53 7.92
C GLU A 152 7.80 -6.39 8.27
N LEU A 153 7.54 -5.72 9.40
CA LEU A 153 8.33 -4.59 9.88
C LEU A 153 8.73 -4.79 11.33
N ALA A 154 9.83 -4.17 11.74
CA ALA A 154 10.16 -4.09 13.16
C ALA A 154 9.30 -3.03 13.85
N SER A 155 8.81 -3.33 15.04
CA SER A 155 8.15 -2.35 15.92
C SER A 155 9.05 -2.04 17.10
N VAL A 156 9.13 -0.76 17.45
CA VAL A 156 9.75 -0.34 18.71
C VAL A 156 8.77 -0.71 19.81
N GLY A 157 8.90 -1.93 20.35
CA GLY A 157 8.02 -2.43 21.38
C GLY A 157 7.81 -1.38 22.46
N SER A 158 6.56 -0.96 22.67
CA SER A 158 6.23 -0.14 23.83
C SER A 158 6.59 -0.98 25.05
N LYS A 159 7.66 -0.60 25.77
CA LYS A 159 7.85 -1.07 27.14
C LYS A 159 6.54 -0.72 27.86
N LYS A 160 5.75 -1.72 28.24
CA LYS A 160 4.74 -1.54 29.28
C LYS A 160 5.51 -1.15 30.53
N THR A 161 5.58 0.15 30.80
CA THR A 161 5.87 0.70 32.12
C THR A 161 4.71 0.41 33.05
#